data_AF-A0A182SQM5-F1
#
_entry.id   AF-A0A182SQM5-F1
#
_cell.length_a   1.000
_cell.length_b   1.000
_cell.length_c   1.000
_cell.angle_alpha   90.00
_cell.angle_beta   90.00
_cell.angle_gamma   90.00
#
_symmetry.space_group_name_H-M   'P 1'
#
loop_
_entity.id
_entity.type
_entity.pdbx_description
1 polymer ?
#
loop_
_entity_poly.entity_id
_entity_poly.type
_entity_poly.pdbx_seq_one_letter_code
_entity_poly.pdbx_strand_id
1 'polypeptide(L)'
;MLRALHTKLLEELTASASNDTEERWQSKKLRDLLVLELNARDLIGQLCRRKELHGLETFEWVSQLQSYWHPTGRKCFVQLLNTRLFYGYECKRSTEPMLLTPVSERARMATVCALNFRQIPLLLSTSGGCGGRQVLLESLAHSLGAFLLTVECDENLPLENLTRIVNGIKMIGGWLVFRCFERLPSTIVAQIGDNARETIAAQREPAATRSPTGRRPNNWIGRCSVPYT
;
A
#
# COMPACT_ATOMS: atom_id res chain seq x y z
N MET A 1 -32.43 1.78 1.66
CA MET A 1 -32.19 0.32 1.61
C MET A 1 -30.73 -0.05 1.92
N LEU A 2 -29.74 0.38 1.12
CA LEU A 2 -28.33 -0.01 1.31
C LEU A 2 -27.74 0.34 2.70
N ARG A 3 -28.00 1.56 3.19
CA ARG A 3 -27.56 1.98 4.54
C ARG A 3 -28.13 1.11 5.67
N ALA A 4 -29.39 0.69 5.55
CA ALA A 4 -30.06 -0.13 6.57
C ALA A 4 -29.53 -1.57 6.60
N LEU A 5 -29.17 -2.12 5.44
CA LEU A 5 -28.49 -3.41 5.36
C LEU A 5 -27.10 -3.34 5.98
N HIS A 6 -26.37 -2.24 5.73
CA HIS A 6 -25.03 -2.06 6.26
C HIS A 6 -24.99 -1.85 7.78
N THR A 7 -25.96 -1.11 8.33
CA THR A 7 -26.11 -0.99 9.79
C THR A 7 -26.44 -2.33 10.44
N LYS A 8 -27.32 -3.13 9.82
CA LYS A 8 -27.64 -4.48 10.31
C LYS A 8 -26.40 -5.39 10.32
N LEU A 9 -25.59 -5.35 9.26
CA LEU A 9 -24.32 -6.08 9.21
C LEU A 9 -23.38 -5.67 10.35
N LEU A 10 -23.23 -4.36 10.60
CA LEU A 10 -22.38 -3.85 11.68
C LEU A 10 -22.88 -4.30 13.06
N GLU A 11 -24.19 -4.30 13.28
CA GLU A 11 -24.81 -4.81 14.52
C GLU A 11 -24.49 -6.29 14.74
N GLU A 12 -24.65 -7.12 13.70
CA GLU A 12 -24.34 -8.56 13.74
C GLU A 12 -22.84 -8.82 14.00
N LEU A 13 -21.96 -8.07 13.34
CA LEU A 13 -20.50 -8.18 13.55
C LEU A 13 -20.08 -7.73 14.95
N THR A 14 -20.71 -6.68 15.48
CA THR A 14 -20.43 -6.18 16.83
C THR A 14 -20.88 -7.20 17.87
N ALA A 15 -22.08 -7.76 17.72
CA ALA A 15 -22.59 -8.82 18.60
C ALA A 15 -21.69 -10.06 18.58
N SER A 16 -21.22 -10.47 17.40
CA SER A 16 -20.29 -11.60 17.25
C SER A 16 -18.93 -11.31 17.90
N ALA A 17 -18.41 -10.08 17.77
CA ALA A 17 -17.15 -9.69 18.37
C ALA A 17 -17.20 -9.57 19.91
N SER A 18 -18.39 -9.37 20.50
CA SER A 18 -18.60 -9.33 21.95
C SER A 18 -18.74 -10.71 22.60
N ASN A 19 -18.97 -11.77 21.82
CA ASN A 19 -19.01 -13.12 22.35
C ASN A 19 -17.58 -13.64 22.59
N ASP A 20 -17.17 -13.67 23.85
CA ASP A 20 -15.83 -14.11 24.32
C ASP A 20 -15.53 -15.62 24.09
N THR A 21 -16.41 -16.36 23.41
CA THR A 21 -16.29 -17.81 23.19
C THR A 21 -15.48 -18.20 21.95
N GLU A 22 -15.01 -17.24 21.15
CA GLU A 22 -14.25 -17.50 19.92
C GLU A 22 -12.73 -17.62 20.13
N GLU A 23 -12.05 -18.36 19.25
CA GLU A 23 -10.59 -18.46 19.28
C GLU A 23 -9.94 -17.09 19.03
N ARG A 24 -8.81 -16.80 19.69
CA ARG A 24 -8.14 -15.47 19.65
C ARG A 24 -7.92 -14.90 18.23
N TRP A 25 -7.69 -15.76 17.23
CA TRP A 25 -7.50 -15.33 15.83
C TRP A 25 -8.82 -14.96 15.15
N GLN A 26 -9.94 -15.59 15.52
CA GLN A 26 -11.28 -15.26 15.01
C GLN A 26 -11.69 -13.89 15.52
N SER A 27 -11.55 -13.65 16.83
CA SER A 27 -11.83 -12.33 17.43
C SER A 27 -10.95 -11.22 16.85
N LYS A 28 -9.73 -11.55 16.40
CA LYS A 28 -8.88 -10.59 15.68
C LYS A 28 -9.42 -10.30 14.28
N LYS A 29 -9.76 -11.32 13.50
CA LYS A 29 -10.34 -11.13 12.16
C LYS A 29 -11.68 -10.40 12.19
N LEU A 30 -12.53 -10.66 13.19
CA LEU A 30 -13.79 -9.93 13.36
C LEU A 30 -13.55 -8.44 13.61
N ARG A 31 -12.57 -8.10 14.46
CA ARG A 31 -12.16 -6.71 14.68
C ARG A 31 -11.61 -6.05 13.41
N ASP A 32 -10.78 -6.76 12.66
CA ASP A 32 -10.26 -6.26 11.38
C ASP A 32 -11.42 -5.99 10.39
N LEU A 33 -12.36 -6.92 10.29
CA LEU A 33 -13.53 -6.79 9.42
C LEU A 33 -14.42 -5.61 9.87
N LEU A 34 -14.64 -5.42 11.17
CA LEU A 34 -15.42 -4.30 11.69
C LEU A 34 -14.82 -2.94 11.29
N VAL A 35 -13.50 -2.80 11.33
CA VAL A 35 -12.84 -1.56 10.89
C VAL A 35 -12.95 -1.35 9.38
N LEU A 36 -12.86 -2.42 8.57
CA LEU A 36 -13.10 -2.34 7.12
C LEU A 36 -14.53 -1.89 6.82
N GLU A 37 -15.52 -2.43 7.53
CA GLU A 37 -16.93 -2.04 7.35
C GLU A 37 -17.20 -0.61 7.84
N LEU A 38 -16.56 -0.14 8.90
CA LEU A 38 -16.64 1.27 9.31
C LEU A 38 -16.11 2.22 8.22
N ASN A 39 -14.97 1.89 7.60
CA ASN A 39 -14.43 2.66 6.48
C ASN A 39 -15.43 2.69 5.30
N ALA A 40 -16.03 1.54 4.97
CA ALA A 40 -17.04 1.45 3.90
C ALA A 40 -18.29 2.28 4.22
N ARG A 41 -18.73 2.30 5.50
CA ARG A 41 -19.91 3.05 5.95
C ARG A 41 -19.68 4.54 5.74
N ASP A 42 -18.51 5.02 6.13
CA ASP A 42 -18.15 6.42 6.04
C ASP A 42 -18.03 6.85 4.56
N LEU A 43 -17.48 6.01 3.70
CA LEU A 43 -17.45 6.22 2.25
C LEU A 43 -18.86 6.28 1.64
N ILE A 44 -19.72 5.30 1.92
CA ILE A 44 -21.12 5.30 1.46
C ILE A 44 -21.85 6.55 1.97
N GLY A 45 -21.61 6.93 3.22
CA GLY A 45 -22.13 8.16 3.82
C GLY A 45 -21.70 9.42 3.07
N GLN A 46 -20.44 9.49 2.64
CA GLN A 46 -19.91 10.59 1.83
C GLN A 46 -20.53 10.61 0.43
N LEU A 47 -20.56 9.47 -0.28
CA LEU A 47 -21.12 9.35 -1.63
C LEU A 47 -22.59 9.76 -1.66
N CYS A 48 -23.41 9.27 -0.71
CA CYS A 48 -24.83 9.62 -0.65
C CYS A 48 -25.12 11.09 -0.28
N ARG A 49 -24.15 11.83 0.27
CA ARG A 49 -24.31 13.28 0.56
C ARG A 49 -24.05 14.15 -0.66
N ARG A 50 -23.39 13.63 -1.69
CA ARG A 50 -23.16 14.34 -2.95
C ARG A 50 -24.45 14.34 -3.77
N LYS A 51 -24.83 15.54 -4.27
CA LYS A 51 -26.04 15.72 -5.08
C LYS A 51 -25.86 15.22 -6.52
N GLU A 52 -24.64 15.25 -7.03
CA GLU A 52 -24.30 14.94 -8.40
C GLU A 52 -23.23 13.84 -8.41
N LEU A 53 -23.64 12.62 -8.74
CA LEU A 53 -22.73 11.51 -9.04
C LEU A 53 -22.96 11.14 -10.50
N HIS A 54 -22.00 11.42 -11.36
CA HIS A 54 -22.07 11.16 -12.80
C HIS A 54 -21.60 9.74 -13.13
N GLY A 55 -22.14 8.74 -12.44
CA GLY A 55 -21.78 7.34 -12.62
C GLY A 55 -20.40 6.96 -12.05
N LEU A 56 -19.85 5.84 -12.55
CA LEU A 56 -18.63 5.22 -12.03
C LEU A 56 -17.34 5.97 -12.38
N GLU A 57 -17.40 7.00 -13.23
CA GLU A 57 -16.22 7.82 -13.58
C GLU A 57 -16.04 9.03 -12.65
N THR A 58 -16.98 9.24 -11.73
CA THR A 58 -16.93 10.33 -10.75
C THR A 58 -15.67 10.24 -9.89
N PHE A 59 -15.01 11.38 -9.65
CA PHE A 59 -13.77 11.44 -8.87
C PHE A 59 -13.88 10.75 -7.51
N GLU A 60 -14.99 10.94 -6.80
CA GLU A 60 -15.27 10.31 -5.51
C GLU A 60 -15.22 8.78 -5.58
N TRP A 61 -15.58 8.17 -6.71
CA TRP A 61 -15.50 6.73 -6.90
C TRP A 61 -14.09 6.29 -7.32
N VAL A 62 -13.51 6.92 -8.34
CA VAL A 62 -12.18 6.54 -8.84
C VAL A 62 -11.04 6.83 -7.85
N SER A 63 -11.24 7.73 -6.87
CA SER A 63 -10.31 8.01 -5.77
C SER A 63 -10.27 6.91 -4.69
N GLN A 64 -11.16 5.92 -4.76
CA GLN A 64 -11.19 4.77 -3.86
C GLN A 64 -10.28 3.65 -4.36
N LEU A 65 -9.65 2.94 -3.42
CA LEU A 65 -8.83 1.76 -3.75
C LEU A 65 -9.75 0.60 -4.07
N GLN A 66 -9.75 0.15 -5.32
CA GLN A 66 -10.68 -0.87 -5.81
C GLN A 66 -9.92 -2.15 -6.17
N SER A 67 -10.38 -3.29 -5.68
CA SER A 67 -9.82 -4.59 -6.03
C SER A 67 -10.73 -5.28 -7.05
N TYR A 68 -10.13 -5.80 -8.11
CA TYR A 68 -10.83 -6.51 -9.16
C TYR A 68 -10.24 -7.90 -9.36
N TRP A 69 -11.12 -8.88 -9.47
CA TRP A 69 -10.75 -10.25 -9.79
C TRP A 69 -11.01 -10.53 -11.27
N HIS A 70 -9.98 -10.92 -12.01
CA HIS A 70 -10.11 -11.34 -13.40
C HIS A 70 -10.23 -12.87 -13.47
N PRO A 71 -11.43 -13.43 -13.70
CA PRO A 71 -11.69 -14.87 -13.55
C PRO A 71 -10.93 -15.73 -14.57
N THR A 72 -10.84 -15.29 -15.83
CA THR A 72 -10.15 -16.04 -16.90
C THR A 72 -8.64 -16.04 -16.69
N GLY A 73 -8.09 -14.94 -16.19
CA GLY A 73 -6.66 -14.78 -15.93
C GLY A 73 -6.21 -15.29 -14.55
N ARG A 74 -7.16 -15.59 -13.65
CA ARG A 74 -6.93 -15.88 -12.21
C ARG A 74 -5.98 -14.87 -11.55
N LYS A 75 -6.16 -13.59 -11.89
CA LYS A 75 -5.32 -12.49 -11.42
C LYS A 75 -6.19 -11.43 -10.74
N CYS A 76 -5.77 -11.02 -9.56
CA CYS A 76 -6.27 -9.85 -8.87
C CYS A 76 -5.46 -8.61 -9.27
N PHE A 77 -6.15 -7.51 -9.54
CA PHE A 77 -5.53 -6.21 -9.71
C PHE A 77 -6.23 -5.17 -8.83
N VAL A 78 -5.44 -4.24 -8.33
CA VAL A 78 -5.89 -3.13 -7.52
C VAL A 78 -5.79 -1.86 -8.38
N GLN A 79 -6.86 -1.09 -8.43
CA GLN A 79 -6.93 0.18 -9.15
C GLN A 79 -7.12 1.32 -8.16
N LEU A 80 -6.43 2.43 -8.44
CA LEU A 80 -6.66 3.71 -7.80
C LEU A 80 -6.44 4.81 -8.82
N LEU A 81 -7.43 5.69 -9.00
CA LEU A 81 -7.43 6.68 -10.07
C LEU A 81 -7.15 5.98 -11.42
N ASN A 82 -6.15 6.48 -12.16
CA ASN A 82 -5.70 5.91 -13.44
C ASN A 82 -4.60 4.86 -13.28
N THR A 83 -4.22 4.51 -12.05
CA THR A 83 -3.14 3.56 -11.77
C THR A 83 -3.71 2.17 -11.54
N ARG A 84 -3.20 1.16 -12.26
CA ARG A 84 -3.52 -0.26 -12.07
C ARG A 84 -2.27 -1.01 -11.62
N LEU A 85 -2.37 -1.73 -10.51
CA LEU A 85 -1.30 -2.51 -9.90
C LEU A 85 -1.75 -3.97 -9.80
N PHE A 86 -0.85 -4.92 -10.07
CA PHE A 86 -1.13 -6.33 -9.77
C PHE A 86 -1.05 -6.56 -8.27
N TYR A 87 -1.95 -7.38 -7.74
CA TYR A 87 -1.85 -7.84 -6.35
C TYR A 87 -0.64 -8.75 -6.18
N GLY A 88 0.18 -8.51 -5.16
CA GLY A 88 1.47 -9.19 -4.97
C GLY A 88 1.38 -10.58 -4.32
N TYR A 89 0.22 -10.97 -3.78
CA TYR A 89 -0.02 -12.26 -3.11
C TYR A 89 0.93 -12.57 -1.93
N GLU A 90 1.48 -11.53 -1.29
CA GLU A 90 2.27 -11.72 -0.08
C GLU A 90 1.39 -12.22 1.08
N CYS A 91 1.75 -13.37 1.64
CA CYS A 91 1.08 -13.92 2.82
C CYS A 91 1.42 -13.09 4.05
N LYS A 92 0.54 -12.17 4.45
CA LYS A 92 0.69 -11.43 5.70
C LYS A 92 -0.23 -11.96 6.80
N ARG A 93 0.29 -11.92 8.03
CA ARG A 93 -0.50 -12.15 9.25
C ARG A 93 -1.59 -11.06 9.33
N SER A 94 -2.72 -11.38 9.96
CA SER A 94 -3.76 -10.38 10.24
C SER A 94 -3.13 -9.23 11.03
N THR A 95 -3.15 -8.05 10.44
CA THR A 95 -2.70 -6.77 11.00
C THR A 95 -3.94 -5.90 11.08
N GLU A 96 -4.06 -5.12 12.15
CA GLU A 96 -5.21 -4.25 12.35
C GLU A 96 -5.28 -3.22 11.21
N PRO A 97 -6.37 -3.20 10.42
CA PRO A 97 -6.50 -2.26 9.32
C PRO A 97 -6.61 -0.83 9.87
N MET A 98 -6.04 0.12 9.13
CA MET A 98 -6.06 1.52 9.52
C MET A 98 -7.43 2.15 9.24
N LEU A 99 -7.94 2.93 10.19
CA LEU A 99 -9.12 3.79 9.95
C LEU A 99 -8.78 4.87 8.92
N LEU A 100 -9.58 4.97 7.87
CA LEU A 100 -9.37 5.92 6.78
C LEU A 100 -9.98 7.28 7.14
N THR A 101 -9.12 8.29 7.18
CA THR A 101 -9.51 9.71 7.27
C THR A 101 -9.26 10.43 5.93
N PRO A 102 -9.92 11.56 5.65
CA PRO A 102 -9.70 12.32 4.42
C PRO A 102 -8.24 12.79 4.21
N VAL A 103 -7.46 12.92 5.28
CA VAL A 103 -6.02 13.21 5.19
C VAL A 103 -5.24 11.97 4.75
N SER A 104 -5.52 10.82 5.38
CA SER A 104 -4.86 9.56 5.05
C SER A 104 -5.19 9.05 3.65
N GLU A 105 -6.41 9.26 3.16
CA GLU A 105 -6.80 8.90 1.79
C GLU A 105 -6.08 9.74 0.73
N ARG A 106 -5.92 11.04 0.99
CA ARG A 106 -5.11 11.91 0.11
C ARG A 106 -3.65 11.48 0.08
N ALA A 107 -3.09 11.13 1.23
CA ALA A 107 -1.74 10.59 1.30
C ALA A 107 -1.63 9.24 0.55
N ARG A 108 -2.61 8.34 0.69
CA ARG A 108 -2.71 7.06 -0.06
C ARG A 108 -2.68 7.30 -1.57
N MET A 109 -3.50 8.23 -2.06
CA MET A 109 -3.54 8.60 -3.48
C MET A 109 -2.20 9.15 -3.96
N ALA A 110 -1.61 10.09 -3.22
CA ALA A 110 -0.31 10.65 -3.57
C ALA A 110 0.79 9.58 -3.64
N THR A 111 0.82 8.65 -2.68
CA THR A 111 1.77 7.53 -2.67
C THR A 111 1.61 6.65 -3.90
N VAL A 112 0.39 6.22 -4.22
CA VAL A 112 0.16 5.36 -5.40
C VAL A 112 0.47 6.09 -6.71
N CYS A 113 0.14 7.38 -6.82
CA CYS A 113 0.52 8.19 -7.98
C CYS A 113 2.05 8.29 -8.12
N ALA A 114 2.77 8.56 -7.03
CA ALA A 114 4.24 8.60 -7.04
C ALA A 114 4.84 7.24 -7.47
N LEU A 115 4.28 6.14 -6.98
CA LEU A 115 4.68 4.80 -7.41
C LEU A 115 4.41 4.61 -8.91
N ASN A 116 3.26 5.03 -9.42
CA ASN A 116 2.94 4.96 -10.86
C ASN A 116 3.97 5.74 -11.72
N PHE A 117 4.42 6.90 -11.23
CA PHE A 117 5.45 7.70 -11.89
C PHE A 117 6.89 7.21 -11.62
N ARG A 118 7.06 6.06 -10.97
CA ARG A 118 8.37 5.49 -10.60
C ARG A 118 9.22 6.49 -9.85
N GLN A 119 8.61 7.16 -8.87
CA GLN A 119 9.24 8.06 -7.93
C GLN A 119 9.21 7.42 -6.55
N ILE A 120 10.19 7.75 -5.70
CA ILE A 120 10.17 7.34 -4.29
C ILE A 120 9.18 8.25 -3.58
N PRO A 121 8.06 7.73 -3.05
CA PRO A 121 7.15 8.54 -2.26
C PRO A 121 7.84 8.91 -0.95
N LEU A 122 8.28 10.15 -0.83
CA LEU A 122 8.89 10.65 0.39
C LEU A 122 7.80 11.26 1.27
N LEU A 123 7.36 10.52 2.28
CA LEU A 123 6.40 11.02 3.27
C LEU A 123 7.14 11.75 4.41
N LEU A 124 7.83 12.87 4.11
CA LEU A 124 8.63 13.66 5.06
C LEU A 124 7.84 14.15 6.27
N SER A 125 8.09 13.62 7.47
CA SER A 125 7.50 14.16 8.71
C SER A 125 8.38 15.26 9.28
N THR A 126 7.79 16.40 9.60
CA THR A 126 8.46 17.55 10.25
C THR A 126 8.26 17.56 11.77
N SER A 127 7.51 16.61 12.33
CA SER A 127 7.28 16.50 13.77
C SER A 127 7.30 15.02 14.20
N GLY A 128 7.78 14.76 15.43
CA GLY A 128 8.17 13.45 15.98
C GLY A 128 7.07 12.39 16.17
N GLY A 129 6.05 12.36 15.30
CA GLY A 129 4.99 11.34 15.27
C GLY A 129 5.08 10.49 14.00
N CYS A 130 6.06 9.59 13.91
CA CYS A 130 6.26 8.70 12.76
C CYS A 130 5.08 7.71 12.55
N GLY A 131 4.24 7.50 13.57
CA GLY A 131 3.25 6.42 13.62
C GLY A 131 2.20 6.43 12.51
N GLY A 132 1.48 7.53 12.29
CA GLY A 132 0.32 7.54 11.39
C GLY A 132 0.66 7.30 9.91
N ARG A 133 1.85 7.76 9.46
CA ARG A 133 2.29 7.61 8.05
C ARG A 133 2.90 6.26 7.78
N GLN A 134 3.63 5.70 8.74
CA GLN A 134 4.10 4.33 8.67
C GLN A 134 2.92 3.37 8.60
N VAL A 135 1.93 3.53 9.48
CA VAL A 135 0.71 2.72 9.50
C VAL A 135 -0.04 2.83 8.17
N LEU A 136 -0.06 4.02 7.54
CA LEU A 136 -0.61 4.19 6.20
C LEU A 136 0.14 3.36 5.14
N LEU A 137 1.48 3.40 5.12
CA LEU A 137 2.27 2.62 4.17
C LEU A 137 2.14 1.12 4.40
N GLU A 138 2.08 0.69 5.67
CA GLU A 138 1.85 -0.70 6.06
C GLU A 138 0.48 -1.19 5.62
N SER A 139 -0.57 -0.38 5.86
CA SER A 139 -1.94 -0.65 5.42
C SER A 139 -2.05 -0.71 3.88
N LEU A 140 -1.39 0.20 3.16
CA LEU A 140 -1.35 0.20 1.70
C LEU A 140 -0.62 -1.02 1.15
N ALA A 141 0.54 -1.36 1.70
CA ALA A 141 1.29 -2.55 1.30
C ALA A 141 0.48 -3.83 1.57
N HIS A 142 -0.27 -3.88 2.67
CA HIS A 142 -1.18 -4.98 2.96
C HIS A 142 -2.31 -5.07 1.92
N SER A 143 -2.92 -3.94 1.58
CA SER A 143 -4.00 -3.86 0.57
C SER A 143 -3.53 -4.25 -0.84
N LEU A 144 -2.26 -4.03 -1.15
CA LEU A 144 -1.63 -4.43 -2.42
C LEU A 144 -1.05 -5.85 -2.41
N GLY A 145 -1.01 -6.50 -1.24
CA GLY A 145 -0.32 -7.79 -1.08
C GLY A 145 1.17 -7.69 -1.35
N ALA A 146 1.79 -6.56 -1.03
CA ALA A 146 3.21 -6.30 -1.22
C ALA A 146 4.02 -6.61 0.06
N PHE A 147 5.18 -7.25 -0.10
CA PHE A 147 6.16 -7.37 0.96
C PHE A 147 6.65 -5.99 1.37
N LEU A 148 6.67 -5.69 2.67
CA LEU A 148 7.12 -4.41 3.21
C LEU A 148 8.03 -4.68 4.40
N LEU A 149 9.24 -4.12 4.37
CA LEU A 149 10.19 -4.13 5.47
C LEU A 149 10.30 -2.72 6.04
N THR A 150 10.14 -2.60 7.36
CA THR A 150 10.36 -1.36 8.10
C THR A 150 11.68 -1.49 8.87
N VAL A 151 12.60 -0.53 8.65
CA VAL A 151 13.90 -0.47 9.33
C VAL A 151 13.93 0.77 10.20
N GLU A 152 14.17 0.59 11.50
CA GLU A 152 14.44 1.70 12.38
C GLU A 152 15.90 2.14 12.26
N CYS A 153 16.10 3.42 11.93
CA CYS A 153 17.41 4.00 11.78
C CYS A 153 17.89 4.57 13.10
N ASP A 154 19.11 4.22 13.48
CA ASP A 154 19.83 4.75 14.63
C ASP A 154 21.16 5.33 14.17
N GLU A 155 21.74 6.24 14.95
CA GLU A 155 23.00 6.91 14.64
C GLU A 155 24.16 5.91 14.52
N ASN A 156 24.09 4.79 15.25
CA ASN A 156 25.10 3.75 15.29
C ASN A 156 24.94 2.68 14.20
N LEU A 157 23.99 2.83 13.28
CA LEU A 157 23.72 1.82 12.26
C LEU A 157 24.79 1.85 11.16
N PRO A 158 25.63 0.81 10.99
CA PRO A 158 26.70 0.84 10.02
C PRO A 158 26.14 0.79 8.58
N LEU A 159 26.76 1.57 7.70
CA LEU A 159 26.40 1.67 6.28
C LEU A 159 26.33 0.31 5.57
N GLU A 160 27.22 -0.61 5.91
CA GLU A 160 27.26 -1.95 5.31
C GLU A 160 25.94 -2.70 5.53
N ASN A 161 25.38 -2.61 6.74
CA ASN A 161 24.12 -3.27 7.09
C ASN A 161 22.95 -2.65 6.31
N LEU A 162 22.89 -1.32 6.24
CA LEU A 162 21.86 -0.62 5.45
C LEU A 162 21.94 -0.98 3.98
N THR A 163 23.15 -1.02 3.41
CA THR A 163 23.38 -1.36 2.00
C THR A 163 23.00 -2.82 1.73
N ARG A 164 23.32 -3.74 2.64
CA ARG A 164 22.89 -5.14 2.58
C ARG A 164 21.37 -5.27 2.59
N ILE A 165 20.67 -4.56 3.47
CA ILE A 165 19.20 -4.55 3.53
C ILE A 165 18.62 -4.02 2.22
N VAL A 166 19.11 -2.87 1.73
CA VAL A 166 18.65 -2.27 0.47
C VAL A 166 18.84 -3.25 -0.69
N ASN A 167 20.00 -3.89 -0.80
CA ASN A 167 20.29 -4.86 -1.85
C ASN A 167 19.44 -6.13 -1.74
N GLY A 168 19.24 -6.65 -0.51
CA GLY A 168 18.35 -7.78 -0.27
C GLY A 168 16.90 -7.46 -0.66
N ILE A 169 16.43 -6.27 -0.26
CA ILE A 169 15.10 -5.80 -0.63
C ILE A 169 15.00 -5.73 -2.13
N LYS A 170 15.94 -5.08 -2.85
CA LYS A 170 16.04 -5.02 -4.34
C LYS A 170 15.94 -6.37 -5.04
N MET A 171 16.48 -7.43 -4.45
CA MET A 171 16.40 -8.77 -5.02
C MET A 171 15.00 -9.37 -4.91
N ILE A 172 14.28 -9.08 -3.81
CA ILE A 172 12.98 -9.70 -3.50
C ILE A 172 11.84 -9.10 -4.31
N GLY A 173 11.82 -7.79 -4.52
CA GLY A 173 10.64 -7.11 -5.08
C GLY A 173 9.81 -6.32 -4.07
N GLY A 174 10.32 -6.09 -2.85
CA GLY A 174 9.56 -5.55 -1.72
C GLY A 174 9.61 -4.05 -1.53
N TRP A 175 8.84 -3.52 -0.59
CA TRP A 175 8.90 -2.12 -0.19
C TRP A 175 9.81 -1.97 1.03
N LEU A 176 10.55 -0.86 1.11
CA LEU A 176 11.43 -0.52 2.23
C LEU A 176 11.02 0.82 2.81
N VAL A 177 10.81 0.87 4.12
CA VAL A 177 10.51 2.10 4.85
C VAL A 177 11.55 2.29 5.95
N PHE A 178 12.24 3.43 5.90
CA PHE A 178 13.15 3.86 6.96
C PHE A 178 12.41 4.72 7.98
N ARG A 179 12.45 4.33 9.26
CA ARG A 179 11.99 5.15 10.39
C ARG A 179 13.15 5.93 10.97
N CYS A 180 12.86 7.12 11.50
CA CYS A 180 13.87 8.00 12.10
C CYS A 180 15.03 8.29 11.13
N PHE A 181 14.74 8.40 9.83
CA PHE A 181 15.73 8.58 8.78
C PHE A 181 16.55 9.87 8.97
N GLU A 182 15.96 10.87 9.62
CA GLU A 182 16.59 12.12 10.03
C GLU A 182 17.74 11.96 11.02
N ARG A 183 17.84 10.82 11.72
CA ARG A 183 18.94 10.53 12.65
C ARG A 183 20.19 10.02 11.96
N LEU A 184 20.11 9.60 10.70
CA LEU A 184 21.28 9.11 9.99
C LEU A 184 22.22 10.28 9.63
N PRO A 185 23.54 10.06 9.68
CA PRO A 185 24.48 11.06 9.20
C PRO A 185 24.26 11.34 7.71
N SER A 186 24.44 12.60 7.32
CA SER A 186 24.18 13.08 5.94
C SER A 186 24.96 12.32 4.87
N THR A 187 26.14 11.79 5.21
CA THR A 187 26.96 10.94 4.34
C THR A 187 26.27 9.64 3.96
N ILE A 188 25.68 8.93 4.93
CA ILE A 188 24.95 7.68 4.69
C ILE A 188 23.67 7.95 3.90
N VAL A 189 22.95 9.02 4.24
CA VAL A 189 21.73 9.45 3.54
C VAL A 189 22.01 9.72 2.06
N ALA A 190 23.09 10.44 1.74
CA ALA A 190 23.47 10.73 0.37
C ALA A 190 23.76 9.45 -0.43
N GLN A 191 24.52 8.52 0.15
CA GLN A 191 24.87 7.25 -0.51
C GLN A 191 23.64 6.36 -0.76
N ILE A 192 22.71 6.27 0.20
CA ILE A 192 21.45 5.54 0.00
C ILE A 192 20.60 6.22 -1.07
N GLY A 193 20.57 7.55 -1.09
CA GLY A 193 19.86 8.35 -2.10
C GLY A 193 20.38 8.09 -3.51
N ASP A 194 21.71 8.10 -3.71
CA ASP A 194 22.32 7.78 -5.00
C ASP A 194 22.02 6.36 -5.44
N ASN A 195 22.16 5.38 -4.54
CA ASN A 195 21.85 3.99 -4.82
C ASN A 195 20.37 3.77 -5.23
N ALA A 196 19.45 4.50 -4.59
CA ALA A 196 18.04 4.46 -4.94
C ALA A 196 17.76 5.12 -6.30
N ARG A 197 18.42 6.25 -6.60
CA ARG A 197 18.32 6.95 -7.88
C ARG A 197 18.82 6.11 -9.05
N GLU A 198 19.96 5.44 -8.90
CA GLU A 198 20.48 4.49 -9.90
C GLU A 198 19.48 3.38 -10.19
N THR A 199 18.85 2.84 -9.15
CA THR A 199 17.86 1.76 -9.29
C THR A 199 16.64 2.22 -10.08
N ILE A 200 16.17 3.44 -9.82
CA ILE A 200 15.02 4.02 -10.53
C ILE A 200 15.38 4.33 -11.99
N ALA A 201 16.58 4.86 -12.23
CA ALA A 201 17.07 5.09 -13.58
C ALA A 201 17.11 3.78 -14.39
N ALA A 202 17.66 2.71 -13.81
CA ALA A 202 17.71 1.38 -14.43
C ALA A 202 16.32 0.76 -14.68
N GLN A 203 15.28 1.20 -13.97
CA GLN A 203 13.90 0.78 -14.22
C GLN A 203 13.24 1.58 -15.34
N ARG A 204 13.63 2.84 -15.55
CA ARG A 204 13.09 3.72 -16.61
C ARG A 204 13.51 3.32 -18.01
N GLU A 205 14.67 2.66 -18.16
CA GLU A 205 15.12 2.15 -19.46
C GLU A 205 14.15 1.11 -20.05
N PRO A 206 13.84 1.18 -21.36
CA PRO A 206 13.01 0.19 -22.03
C PRO A 206 13.72 -1.17 -22.06
N ALA A 207 12.96 -2.26 -21.86
CA ALA A 207 13.45 -3.62 -21.70
C ALA A 207 14.29 -4.21 -22.87
N ALA A 208 14.44 -3.49 -23.99
CA ALA A 208 15.16 -3.96 -25.18
C ALA A 208 16.69 -4.01 -25.02
N THR A 209 17.27 -3.32 -24.03
CA THR A 209 18.72 -3.26 -23.79
C THR A 209 19.23 -4.16 -22.67
N ARG A 210 18.38 -4.98 -22.03
CA ARG A 210 18.79 -5.88 -20.95
C ARG A 210 19.39 -7.18 -21.50
N SER A 211 20.65 -7.47 -21.17
CA SER A 211 21.34 -8.70 -21.55
C SER A 211 20.64 -9.95 -20.96
N PRO A 212 20.68 -11.10 -21.66
CA PRO A 212 19.91 -12.29 -21.30
C PRO A 212 20.66 -13.08 -20.23
N THR A 213 20.75 -12.56 -19.01
CA THR A 213 21.05 -13.39 -17.84
C THR A 213 19.73 -13.74 -17.18
N GLY A 214 19.45 -15.04 -17.05
CA GLY A 214 18.14 -15.63 -16.75
C GLY A 214 17.54 -15.33 -15.37
N ARG A 215 17.47 -14.06 -14.97
CA ARG A 215 16.76 -13.60 -13.79
C ARG A 215 15.34 -13.20 -14.19
N ARG A 216 14.36 -13.76 -13.49
CA ARG A 216 12.93 -13.39 -13.61
C ARG A 216 12.80 -11.86 -13.63
N PRO A 217 11.88 -11.27 -14.41
CA PRO A 217 11.70 -9.83 -14.43
C PRO A 217 11.36 -9.37 -13.01
N ASN A 218 12.28 -8.62 -12.43
CA ASN A 218 12.15 -7.94 -11.15
C ASN A 218 10.97 -6.95 -11.26
N ASN A 219 9.77 -7.39 -10.88
CA ASN A 219 8.53 -6.61 -10.83
C ASN A 219 8.55 -5.66 -9.62
N TRP A 220 9.48 -4.72 -9.67
CA TRP A 220 9.45 -3.51 -8.86
C TRP A 220 8.58 -2.54 -9.60
N ILE A 221 7.31 -2.47 -9.20
CA ILE A 221 6.35 -1.50 -9.71
C ILE A 221 6.09 -1.68 -11.22
N GLY A 222 5.01 -2.42 -11.50
CA GLY A 222 4.18 -2.20 -12.68
C GLY A 222 4.90 -2.05 -14.02
N ARG A 223 5.14 -3.17 -14.69
CA ARG A 223 4.98 -3.24 -16.15
C ARG A 223 4.19 -4.50 -16.49
N CYS A 224 2.97 -4.30 -16.96
CA CYS A 224 2.54 -4.98 -18.17
C CYS A 224 1.87 -3.93 -19.05
N SER A 225 2.67 -3.32 -19.92
CA SER A 225 2.18 -2.95 -21.24
C SER A 225 1.58 -4.19 -21.87
N VAL A 226 0.27 -4.20 -22.03
CA VAL A 226 -0.38 -5.05 -23.02
C VAL A 226 -1.01 -4.10 -24.03
N PRO A 227 -0.46 -3.98 -25.25
CA PRO A 227 -1.16 -3.40 -26.37
C PRO A 227 -2.07 -4.48 -26.96
N TYR A 228 -3.37 -4.24 -27.08
CA TYR A 228 -4.24 -4.89 -28.07
C TYR A 228 -5.35 -3.86 -28.37
N THR A 229 -5.47 -3.31 -29.59
CA THR A 229 -6.22 -3.87 -30.75
C THR A 229 -7.40 -4.72 -30.34
#